data_AF-A0A955PBP1-F1
#
_entry.id   AF-A0A955PBP1-F1
#
_cell.length_a   1.000
_cell.length_b   1.000
_cell.length_c   1.000
_cell.angle_alpha   90.00
_cell.angle_beta   90.00
_cell.angle_gamma   90.00
#
_symmetry.space_group_name_H-M   'P 1'
#
loop_
_entity.id
_entity.type
_entity.pdbx_description
1 polymer ?
#
loop_
_entity_poly.entity_id
_entity_poly.type
_entity_poly.pdbx_seq_one_letter_code
_entity_poly.pdbx_strand_id
1 'polypeptide(L)'
;RHPDHDLFSGRSYVIWPQSEVPEWAKSQQILQWGMSVMESIRKDHEIERGFWPSGNHFWVRKRVFNGGRRFHNLWSEAYFTLQLLDEGYRGVYGPEAAAGHRIQPPLLDREVMRKRAILCGKSRANSCLPFPDSFERARFLRDHPIRFRLFTLANGLRWWLMTRIARWRPATDPNFVNELTSRLEMANNLESFRIAGRVRKAWKEKDRDQEK
;
A
#
# COMPACT_ATOMS: atom_id res chain seq x y z
N ARG A 1 19.21 18.59 -7.88
CA ARG A 1 19.92 17.50 -7.16
C ARG A 1 19.79 16.14 -7.88
N HIS A 2 18.62 15.77 -8.43
CA HIS A 2 18.40 14.43 -9.01
C HIS A 2 17.91 14.48 -10.48
N PRO A 3 18.79 14.78 -11.47
CA PRO A 3 18.38 14.91 -12.87
C PRO A 3 17.93 13.58 -13.50
N ASP A 4 18.53 12.46 -13.09
CA ASP A 4 18.30 11.13 -13.67
C ASP A 4 17.12 10.36 -13.06
N HIS A 5 16.40 10.98 -12.12
CA HIS A 5 15.20 10.41 -11.51
C HIS A 5 13.95 10.99 -12.14
N ASP A 6 12.88 10.20 -12.15
CA ASP A 6 11.58 10.52 -12.74
C ASP A 6 10.45 10.60 -11.75
N LEU A 7 10.61 9.92 -10.61
CA LEU A 7 9.68 9.90 -9.51
C LEU A 7 10.35 10.55 -8.29
N PHE A 8 9.60 11.40 -7.60
CA PHE A 8 10.09 12.13 -6.44
C PHE A 8 9.07 12.01 -5.31
N SER A 9 9.57 11.91 -4.10
CA SER A 9 8.78 12.04 -2.88
C SER A 9 9.64 12.67 -1.79
N GLY A 10 9.05 12.87 -0.62
CA GLY A 10 9.77 13.43 0.51
C GLY A 10 8.98 13.30 1.80
N ARG A 11 9.47 13.99 2.82
CA ARG A 11 8.93 13.91 4.18
C ARG A 11 7.52 14.49 4.26
N SER A 12 6.61 13.73 4.86
CA SER A 12 5.27 14.21 5.19
C SER A 12 5.15 14.26 6.70
N TYR A 13 4.99 15.46 7.28
CA TYR A 13 4.77 15.63 8.72
C TYR A 13 3.28 15.88 8.99
N VAL A 14 2.82 15.46 10.16
CA VAL A 14 1.39 15.48 10.48
C VAL A 14 0.94 16.85 10.97
N ILE A 15 -0.16 17.36 10.41
CA ILE A 15 -0.91 18.50 10.95
C ILE A 15 -2.26 17.97 11.43
N TRP A 16 -2.43 17.89 12.74
CA TRP A 16 -3.66 17.40 13.36
C TRP A 16 -4.79 18.44 13.27
N PRO A 17 -6.04 18.00 13.06
CA PRO A 17 -7.18 18.91 12.96
C PRO A 17 -7.68 19.42 14.31
N GLN A 18 -7.24 18.81 15.41
CA GLN A 18 -7.67 19.10 16.78
C GLN A 18 -6.52 18.88 17.77
N SER A 19 -6.60 19.49 18.95
CA SER A 19 -5.59 19.38 20.02
C SER A 19 -5.56 18.00 20.65
N GLU A 20 -6.72 17.43 20.95
CA GLU A 20 -6.86 16.10 21.54
C GLU A 20 -6.90 15.03 20.44
N VAL A 21 -5.75 14.41 20.19
CA VAL A 21 -5.61 13.33 19.19
C VAL A 21 -5.59 11.99 19.91
N PRO A 22 -6.44 11.02 19.51
CA PRO A 22 -6.39 9.67 20.07
C PRO A 22 -5.00 9.02 19.92
N GLU A 23 -4.54 8.29 20.93
CA GLU A 23 -3.20 7.65 20.90
C GLU A 23 -3.09 6.61 19.79
N TRP A 24 -4.19 5.91 19.47
CA TRP A 24 -4.19 4.96 18.36
C TRP A 24 -3.85 5.62 17.01
N ALA A 25 -4.23 6.89 16.81
CA ALA A 25 -3.97 7.62 15.57
C ALA A 25 -2.50 8.02 15.43
N LYS A 26 -1.78 8.15 16.55
CA LYS A 26 -0.34 8.46 16.61
C LYS A 26 0.55 7.25 16.35
N SER A 27 -0.03 6.04 16.29
CA SER A 27 0.71 4.83 15.94
C SER A 27 1.37 4.98 14.57
N GLN A 28 2.69 4.75 14.50
CA GLN A 28 3.44 4.89 13.25
C GLN A 28 2.88 4.01 12.13
N GLN A 29 2.36 2.82 12.47
CA GLN A 29 1.74 1.95 11.51
C GLN A 29 0.49 2.61 10.89
N ILE A 30 -0.37 3.19 11.72
CA ILE A 30 -1.59 3.89 11.29
C ILE A 30 -1.26 5.15 10.48
N LEU A 31 -0.26 5.91 10.92
CA LEU A 31 0.23 7.08 10.18
C LEU A 31 0.66 6.69 8.76
N GLN A 32 1.44 5.62 8.61
CA GLN A 32 1.95 5.18 7.31
C GLN A 32 0.86 4.69 6.35
N TRP A 33 0.17 3.59 6.66
CA TRP A 33 -0.78 3.00 5.70
C TRP A 33 -2.15 3.67 5.77
N GLY A 34 -2.55 4.15 6.95
CA GLY A 34 -3.87 4.71 7.20
C GLY A 34 -3.96 6.17 6.80
N MET A 35 -2.91 6.95 7.06
CA MET A 35 -2.90 8.40 6.83
C MET A 35 -1.88 8.84 5.78
N SER A 36 -1.17 7.91 5.13
CA SER A 36 -0.18 8.24 4.07
C SER A 36 0.93 9.19 4.54
N VAL A 37 1.36 9.04 5.78
CA VAL A 37 2.42 9.85 6.41
C VAL A 37 3.75 9.10 6.32
N MET A 38 4.78 9.79 5.83
CA MET A 38 6.13 9.24 5.64
C MET A 38 7.16 10.14 6.29
N GLU A 39 7.43 9.92 7.58
CA GLU A 39 8.32 10.76 8.39
C GLU A 39 9.68 10.12 8.75
N SER A 40 9.79 8.78 8.66
CA SER A 40 10.90 8.04 9.27
C SER A 40 12.23 8.06 8.51
N ILE A 41 12.28 8.62 7.29
CA ILE A 41 13.50 8.62 6.47
C ILE A 41 14.21 9.95 6.60
N ARG A 42 15.51 9.90 6.92
CA ARG A 42 16.33 11.08 7.25
C ARG A 42 17.39 11.45 6.21
N LYS A 43 17.57 10.62 5.19
CA LYS A 43 18.52 10.84 4.08
C LYS A 43 17.85 10.56 2.75
N ASP A 44 18.44 11.05 1.67
CA ASP A 44 18.02 10.67 0.33
C ASP A 44 18.01 9.13 0.22
N HIS A 45 16.93 8.59 -0.33
CA HIS A 45 16.70 7.15 -0.43
C HIS A 45 16.05 6.83 -1.78
N GLU A 46 16.56 5.82 -2.48
CA GLU A 46 15.97 5.40 -3.75
C GLU A 46 14.59 4.79 -3.50
N ILE A 47 13.65 5.11 -4.37
CA ILE A 47 12.33 4.49 -4.35
C ILE A 47 12.47 3.13 -5.01
N GLU A 48 12.25 2.07 -4.24
CA GLU A 48 12.49 0.69 -4.66
C GLU A 48 11.27 -0.21 -4.47
N ARG A 49 11.36 -1.45 -4.97
CA ARG A 49 10.30 -2.46 -4.82
C ARG A 49 10.14 -2.78 -3.32
N GLY A 50 8.97 -2.48 -2.75
CA GLY A 50 8.74 -2.59 -1.30
C GLY A 50 8.69 -1.26 -0.57
N PHE A 51 9.23 -0.19 -1.17
CA PHE A 51 9.21 1.15 -0.65
C PHE A 51 8.73 2.12 -1.73
N TRP A 52 7.43 2.42 -1.76
CA TRP A 52 6.86 3.40 -2.67
C TRP A 52 6.20 4.54 -1.91
N PRO A 53 6.26 5.77 -2.43
CA PRO A 53 5.44 6.85 -1.92
C PRO A 53 3.96 6.49 -2.03
N SER A 54 3.21 6.83 -1.00
CA SER A 54 1.76 6.66 -0.99
C SER A 54 1.07 7.97 -0.65
N GLY A 55 -0.10 8.19 -1.24
CA GLY A 55 -0.95 9.34 -0.95
C GLY A 55 -0.46 10.65 -1.57
N ASN A 56 -0.28 11.67 -0.74
CA ASN A 56 -0.39 13.08 -1.14
C ASN A 56 0.94 13.79 -1.43
N HIS A 57 2.07 13.10 -1.36
CA HIS A 57 3.39 13.73 -1.42
C HIS A 57 4.34 13.03 -2.39
N PHE A 58 3.99 13.07 -3.67
CA PHE A 58 4.87 12.61 -4.73
C PHE A 58 4.69 13.44 -6.00
N TRP A 59 5.74 13.45 -6.83
CA TRP A 59 5.77 14.13 -8.11
C TRP A 59 6.45 13.25 -9.13
N VAL A 60 6.08 13.42 -10.39
CA VAL A 60 6.73 12.75 -11.50
C VAL A 60 7.08 13.74 -12.59
N ARG A 61 8.15 13.48 -13.35
CA ARG A 61 8.48 14.27 -14.53
C ARG A 61 7.40 14.10 -15.59
N LYS A 62 7.13 15.16 -16.35
CA LYS A 62 6.18 15.13 -17.49
C LYS A 62 6.44 13.96 -18.45
N ARG A 63 7.72 13.62 -18.71
CA ARG A 63 8.11 12.53 -19.62
C ARG A 63 7.58 11.16 -19.23
N VAL A 64 7.26 10.94 -17.96
CA VAL A 64 6.60 9.71 -17.48
C VAL A 64 5.26 9.49 -18.21
N PHE A 65 4.56 10.56 -18.57
CA PHE A 65 3.25 10.49 -19.23
C PHE A 65 3.31 10.42 -20.76
N ASN A 66 4.48 10.59 -21.38
CA ASN A 66 4.62 10.61 -22.84
C ASN A 66 4.22 9.27 -23.48
N GLY A 67 4.32 8.15 -22.76
CA GLY A 67 3.85 6.83 -23.19
C GLY A 67 2.37 6.56 -22.95
N GLY A 68 1.55 7.59 -22.70
CA GLY A 68 0.10 7.42 -22.49
C GLY A 68 -0.31 6.92 -21.10
N ARG A 69 0.65 6.77 -20.16
CA ARG A 69 0.38 6.32 -18.78
C ARG A 69 -0.62 7.22 -18.07
N ARG A 70 -1.52 6.64 -17.29
CA ARG A 70 -2.51 7.37 -16.47
C ARG A 70 -2.71 6.65 -15.16
N PHE A 71 -3.13 7.39 -14.13
CA PHE A 71 -3.66 6.78 -12.91
C PHE A 71 -4.98 6.09 -13.23
N HIS A 72 -5.12 4.83 -12.84
CA HIS A 72 -6.30 4.04 -13.14
C HIS A 72 -7.47 4.36 -12.20
N ASN A 73 -7.19 4.72 -10.95
CA ASN A 73 -8.20 5.08 -9.95
C ASN A 73 -7.59 5.82 -8.75
N LEU A 74 -8.46 6.35 -7.88
CA LEU A 74 -8.09 6.73 -6.52
C LEU A 74 -7.53 5.48 -5.84
N TRP A 75 -6.36 5.56 -5.20
CA TRP A 75 -5.59 4.43 -4.63
C TRP A 75 -4.67 3.66 -5.60
N SER A 76 -4.49 4.12 -6.84
CA SER A 76 -3.56 3.49 -7.79
C SER A 76 -2.12 3.99 -7.69
N GLU A 77 -1.76 4.84 -6.73
CA GLU A 77 -0.42 5.44 -6.61
C GLU A 77 0.66 4.37 -6.43
N ALA A 78 0.36 3.35 -5.61
CA ALA A 78 1.22 2.20 -5.40
C ALA A 78 1.45 1.43 -6.70
N TYR A 79 0.35 1.07 -7.39
CA TYR A 79 0.41 0.36 -8.67
C TYR A 79 1.16 1.16 -9.73
N PHE A 80 0.85 2.45 -9.87
CA PHE A 80 1.49 3.36 -10.81
C PHE A 80 3.00 3.45 -10.54
N THR A 81 3.40 3.63 -9.28
CA THR A 81 4.82 3.65 -8.91
C THR A 81 5.51 2.35 -9.26
N LEU A 82 4.91 1.21 -8.90
CA LEU A 82 5.48 -0.11 -9.16
C LEU A 82 5.60 -0.39 -10.66
N GLN A 83 4.64 0.07 -11.46
CA GLN A 83 4.71 0.01 -12.91
C GLN A 83 5.90 0.83 -13.45
N LEU A 84 6.09 2.05 -12.96
CA LEU A 84 7.24 2.87 -13.37
C LEU A 84 8.57 2.18 -13.03
N LEU A 85 8.69 1.62 -11.83
CA LEU A 85 9.89 0.88 -11.43
C LEU A 85 10.11 -0.39 -12.28
N ASP A 86 9.04 -1.08 -12.69
CA ASP A 86 9.13 -2.25 -13.58
C ASP A 86 9.60 -1.88 -15.00
N GLU A 87 9.26 -0.68 -15.45
CA GLU A 87 9.65 -0.12 -16.75
C GLU A 87 11.02 0.59 -16.71
N GLY A 88 11.74 0.52 -15.58
CA GLY A 88 13.10 1.05 -15.44
C GLY A 88 13.20 2.53 -15.08
N TYR A 89 12.07 3.20 -14.77
CA TYR A 89 12.13 4.54 -14.20
C TYR A 89 12.70 4.51 -12.78
N ARG A 90 13.43 5.57 -12.43
CA ARG A 90 14.06 5.71 -11.12
C ARG A 90 13.32 6.74 -10.27
N GLY A 91 13.22 6.48 -8.97
CA GLY A 91 12.61 7.41 -8.04
C GLY A 91 13.50 7.71 -6.84
N VAL A 92 13.33 8.89 -6.24
CA VAL A 92 14.07 9.28 -5.04
C VAL A 92 13.15 9.93 -4.02
N TYR A 93 13.31 9.51 -2.77
CA TYR A 93 12.77 10.18 -1.59
C TYR A 93 13.82 11.16 -1.05
N GLY A 94 13.50 12.44 -1.01
CA GLY A 94 14.34 13.47 -0.40
C GLY A 94 13.72 13.99 0.90
N PRO A 95 14.33 13.79 2.08
CA PRO A 95 13.75 14.21 3.37
C PRO A 95 13.65 15.73 3.54
N GLU A 96 14.48 16.48 2.81
CA GLU A 96 14.47 17.94 2.76
C GLU A 96 13.24 18.48 2.02
N ALA A 97 12.71 17.74 1.04
CA ALA A 97 11.42 18.04 0.45
C ALA A 97 10.34 17.63 1.46
N ALA A 98 9.83 18.59 2.22
CA ALA A 98 8.88 18.35 3.28
C ALA A 98 7.52 19.03 3.01
N ALA A 99 6.43 18.33 3.27
CA ALA A 99 5.09 18.88 3.23
C ALA A 99 4.31 18.56 4.52
N GLY A 100 3.48 19.51 4.93
CA GLY A 100 2.51 19.30 6.00
C GLY A 100 1.29 18.55 5.47
N HIS A 101 1.00 17.38 6.03
CA HIS A 101 -0.20 16.61 5.71
C HIS A 101 -1.29 16.90 6.75
N ARG A 102 -2.28 17.69 6.34
CA ARG A 102 -3.46 17.97 7.16
C ARG A 102 -4.36 16.75 7.20
N ILE A 103 -4.42 16.10 8.36
CA ILE A 103 -5.30 14.94 8.55
C ILE A 103 -6.74 15.40 8.49
N GLN A 104 -7.53 14.74 7.65
CA GLN A 104 -8.95 15.02 7.54
C GLN A 104 -9.64 14.58 8.85
N PRO A 105 -10.47 15.41 9.50
CA PRO A 105 -11.13 15.07 10.76
C PRO A 105 -11.84 13.70 10.77
N PRO A 106 -12.54 13.27 9.68
CA PRO A 106 -13.15 11.95 9.63
C PRO A 106 -12.18 10.77 9.78
N LEU A 107 -10.87 10.95 9.53
CA LEU A 107 -9.87 9.89 9.75
C LEU A 107 -9.57 9.65 11.23
N LEU A 108 -10.09 10.48 12.13
CA LEU A 108 -10.07 10.23 13.58
C LEU A 108 -11.31 9.47 14.06
N ASP A 109 -12.27 9.19 13.17
CA ASP A 109 -13.41 8.34 13.47
C ASP A 109 -13.03 6.85 13.33
N ARG A 110 -13.35 6.07 14.38
CA ARG A 110 -12.98 4.65 14.44
C ARG A 110 -13.70 3.82 13.36
N GLU A 111 -14.95 4.11 13.02
CA GLU A 111 -15.69 3.41 11.97
C GLU A 111 -15.15 3.73 10.57
N VAL A 112 -14.81 5.00 10.32
CA VAL A 112 -14.15 5.41 9.07
C VAL A 112 -12.83 4.67 8.92
N MET A 113 -12.01 4.60 9.97
CA MET A 113 -10.73 3.88 9.92
C MET A 113 -10.88 2.37 9.77
N ARG A 114 -11.92 1.75 10.35
CA ARG A 114 -12.23 0.33 10.08
C ARG A 114 -12.54 0.06 8.62
N LYS A 115 -13.35 0.93 7.98
CA LYS A 115 -13.64 0.84 6.53
C LYS A 115 -12.37 1.05 5.70
N ARG A 116 -11.57 2.05 6.08
CA ARG A 116 -10.30 2.37 5.41
C ARG A 116 -9.30 1.22 5.48
N ALA A 117 -9.17 0.56 6.62
CA ALA A 117 -8.31 -0.63 6.77
C ALA A 117 -8.65 -1.73 5.74
N ILE A 118 -9.93 -1.99 5.52
CA ILE A 118 -10.39 -2.96 4.52
C ILE A 118 -10.03 -2.51 3.10
N LEU A 119 -10.25 -1.22 2.79
CA LEU A 119 -9.91 -0.65 1.48
C LEU A 119 -8.41 -0.70 1.21
N CYS A 120 -7.58 -0.32 2.18
CA CYS A 120 -6.12 -0.39 2.09
C CYS A 120 -5.65 -1.84 1.88
N GLY A 121 -6.22 -2.80 2.60
CA GLY A 121 -5.93 -4.23 2.41
C GLY A 121 -6.24 -4.71 0.99
N LYS A 122 -7.42 -4.35 0.47
CA LYS A 122 -7.80 -4.68 -0.92
C LYS A 122 -6.89 -3.99 -1.95
N SER A 123 -6.59 -2.71 -1.74
CA SER A 123 -5.71 -1.94 -2.64
C SER A 123 -4.30 -2.53 -2.67
N ARG A 124 -3.75 -2.94 -1.52
CA ARG A 124 -2.45 -3.62 -1.44
C ARG A 124 -2.43 -4.90 -2.27
N ALA A 125 -3.45 -5.75 -2.15
CA ALA A 125 -3.53 -6.97 -2.97
C ALA A 125 -3.56 -6.65 -4.48
N ASN A 126 -4.39 -5.69 -4.89
CA ASN A 126 -4.52 -5.29 -6.30
C ASN A 126 -3.25 -4.61 -6.84
N SER A 127 -2.50 -3.90 -5.99
CA SER A 127 -1.30 -3.18 -6.40
C SER A 127 -0.07 -4.07 -6.45
N CYS A 128 0.10 -4.99 -5.50
CA CYS A 128 1.32 -5.78 -5.38
C CYS A 128 1.28 -7.07 -6.20
N LEU A 129 0.12 -7.75 -6.28
CA LEU A 129 0.06 -9.05 -6.95
C LEU A 129 0.38 -9.03 -8.45
N PRO A 130 0.10 -7.97 -9.23
CA PRO A 130 0.43 -7.97 -10.65
C PRO A 130 1.93 -7.97 -10.98
N PHE A 131 2.81 -7.69 -10.01
CA PHE A 131 4.25 -7.55 -10.22
C PHE A 131 5.01 -8.75 -9.60
N PRO A 132 5.12 -9.89 -10.31
CA PRO A 132 5.69 -11.12 -9.76
C PRO A 132 7.12 -10.88 -9.29
N ASP A 133 7.94 -10.17 -10.03
CA ASP A 133 9.36 -10.00 -9.67
C ASP A 133 9.58 -8.96 -8.57
N SER A 134 8.55 -8.18 -8.22
CA SER A 134 8.63 -7.14 -7.18
C SER A 134 8.25 -7.63 -5.79
N PHE A 135 7.43 -8.69 -5.70
CA PHE A 135 6.87 -9.11 -4.42
C PHE A 135 6.97 -10.62 -4.25
N GLU A 136 7.50 -11.07 -3.11
CA GLU A 136 7.52 -12.48 -2.72
C GLU A 136 6.15 -13.15 -2.85
N ARG A 137 5.10 -12.43 -2.44
CA ARG A 137 3.72 -12.90 -2.52
C ARG A 137 3.27 -13.12 -3.96
N ALA A 138 3.70 -12.26 -4.88
CA ALA A 138 3.38 -12.40 -6.30
C ALA A 138 4.21 -13.52 -6.95
N ARG A 139 5.51 -13.66 -6.61
CA ARG A 139 6.32 -14.84 -6.97
C ARG A 139 5.68 -16.13 -6.51
N PHE A 140 5.24 -16.19 -5.25
CA PHE A 140 4.59 -17.38 -4.70
C PHE A 140 3.31 -17.76 -5.46
N LEU A 141 2.51 -16.77 -5.89
CA LEU A 141 1.35 -17.01 -6.77
C LEU A 141 1.77 -17.57 -8.13
N ARG A 142 2.83 -17.02 -8.74
CA ARG A 142 3.36 -17.47 -10.03
C ARG A 142 3.82 -18.92 -9.96
N ASP A 143 4.66 -19.21 -8.99
CA ASP A 143 5.37 -20.49 -8.90
C ASP A 143 4.48 -21.60 -8.33
N HIS A 144 3.56 -21.27 -7.40
CA HIS A 144 2.71 -22.23 -6.69
C HIS A 144 1.26 -21.76 -6.50
N PRO A 145 0.46 -21.64 -7.58
CA PRO A 145 -0.85 -21.00 -7.54
C PRO A 145 -1.88 -21.67 -6.61
N ILE A 146 -1.84 -23.00 -6.50
CA ILE A 146 -2.74 -23.76 -5.61
C ILE A 146 -2.33 -23.54 -4.15
N ARG A 147 -1.04 -23.70 -3.83
CA ARG A 147 -0.51 -23.48 -2.48
C ARG A 147 -0.73 -22.04 -2.02
N PHE A 148 -0.54 -21.08 -2.92
CA PHE A 148 -0.86 -19.68 -2.68
C PHE A 148 -2.32 -19.49 -2.27
N ARG A 149 -3.28 -20.05 -3.03
CA ARG A 149 -4.70 -19.94 -2.68
C ARG A 149 -5.01 -20.52 -1.31
N LEU A 150 -4.51 -21.71 -1.00
CA LEU A 150 -4.68 -22.32 0.33
C LEU A 150 -4.07 -21.45 1.43
N PHE A 151 -2.85 -20.94 1.22
CA PHE A 151 -2.16 -20.06 2.15
C PHE A 151 -2.94 -18.76 2.41
N THR A 152 -3.44 -18.10 1.37
CA THR A 152 -4.22 -16.87 1.50
C THR A 152 -5.56 -17.10 2.18
N LEU A 153 -6.22 -18.23 1.92
CA LEU A 153 -7.47 -18.60 2.59
C LEU A 153 -7.23 -18.86 4.08
N ALA A 154 -6.22 -19.67 4.41
CA ALA A 154 -5.86 -19.98 5.80
C ALA A 154 -5.47 -18.73 6.58
N ASN A 155 -4.65 -17.85 6.00
CA ASN A 155 -4.30 -16.57 6.63
C ASN A 155 -5.50 -15.62 6.73
N GLY A 156 -6.38 -15.60 5.73
CA GLY A 156 -7.64 -14.85 5.79
C GLY A 156 -8.49 -15.28 6.99
N LEU A 157 -8.62 -16.59 7.21
CA LEU A 157 -9.34 -17.15 8.37
C LEU A 157 -8.64 -16.81 9.69
N ARG A 158 -7.31 -16.93 9.75
CA ARG A 158 -6.52 -16.53 10.93
C ARG A 158 -6.78 -15.09 11.32
N TRP A 159 -6.72 -14.16 10.36
CA TRP A 159 -6.93 -12.73 10.61
C TRP A 159 -8.38 -12.38 10.89
N TRP A 160 -9.33 -13.11 10.32
CA TRP A 160 -10.74 -13.02 10.70
C TRP A 160 -10.92 -13.37 12.19
N LEU A 161 -10.31 -14.47 12.65
CA LEU A 161 -10.34 -14.85 14.07
C LEU A 161 -9.68 -13.79 14.95
N MET A 162 -8.52 -13.25 14.56
CA MET A 162 -7.88 -12.14 15.29
C MET A 162 -8.76 -10.90 15.36
N THR A 163 -9.50 -10.59 14.29
CA THR A 163 -10.48 -9.49 14.29
C THR A 163 -11.63 -9.78 15.26
N ARG A 164 -12.08 -11.04 15.37
CA ARG A 164 -13.06 -11.44 16.38
C ARG A 164 -12.50 -11.26 17.78
N ILE A 165 -11.32 -11.80 18.09
CA ILE A 165 -10.67 -11.68 19.40
C ILE A 165 -10.50 -10.21 19.80
N ALA A 166 -10.04 -9.36 18.87
CA ALA A 166 -9.84 -7.93 19.14
C ALA A 166 -11.13 -7.20 19.56
N ARG A 167 -12.30 -7.62 19.02
CA ARG A 167 -13.61 -7.05 19.42
C ARG A 167 -14.06 -7.44 20.82
N TRP A 168 -13.55 -8.54 21.36
CA TRP A 168 -13.92 -9.04 22.70
C TRP A 168 -13.03 -8.44 23.79
N ARG A 169 -11.91 -7.83 23.40
CA ARG A 169 -11.02 -7.12 24.32
C ARG A 169 -11.58 -5.72 24.63
N PRO A 170 -11.20 -5.13 25.78
CA PRO A 170 -11.55 -3.75 26.09
C PRO A 170 -11.12 -2.79 24.98
N ALA A 171 -11.92 -1.75 24.72
CA ALA A 171 -11.77 -0.82 23.61
C ALA A 171 -10.61 0.20 23.77
N THR A 172 -9.43 -0.27 24.15
CA THR A 172 -8.21 0.53 24.29
C THR A 172 -7.59 0.85 22.93
N ASP A 173 -6.76 1.89 22.90
CA ASP A 173 -6.07 2.33 21.68
C ASP A 173 -5.13 1.26 21.07
N PRO A 174 -4.30 0.54 21.85
CA PRO A 174 -3.53 -0.58 21.31
C PRO A 174 -4.40 -1.70 20.72
N ASN A 175 -5.53 -2.01 21.36
CA ASN A 175 -6.45 -3.03 20.85
C ASN A 175 -7.11 -2.58 19.55
N PHE A 176 -7.40 -1.28 19.41
CA PHE A 176 -7.94 -0.73 18.17
C PHE A 176 -6.91 -0.78 17.02
N VAL A 177 -5.63 -0.46 17.27
CA VAL A 177 -4.57 -0.65 16.26
C VAL A 177 -4.49 -2.12 15.81
N ASN A 178 -4.54 -3.06 16.75
CA ASN A 178 -4.56 -4.50 16.44
C ASN A 178 -5.80 -4.91 15.63
N GLU A 179 -6.96 -4.34 15.94
CA GLU A 179 -8.19 -4.54 15.16
C GLU A 179 -8.03 -4.06 13.71
N LEU A 180 -7.50 -2.85 13.52
CA LEU A 180 -7.27 -2.25 12.20
C LEU A 180 -6.28 -3.08 11.38
N THR A 181 -5.15 -3.47 11.96
CA THR A 181 -4.14 -4.33 11.32
C THR A 181 -4.73 -5.67 10.92
N SER A 182 -5.52 -6.29 11.81
CA SER A 182 -6.18 -7.57 11.52
C SER A 182 -7.18 -7.45 10.36
N ARG A 183 -7.95 -6.37 10.30
CA ARG A 183 -8.89 -6.10 9.19
C ARG A 183 -8.17 -5.86 7.87
N LEU A 184 -7.08 -5.08 7.88
CA LEU A 184 -6.25 -4.84 6.70
C LEU A 184 -5.70 -6.15 6.15
N GLU A 185 -5.08 -6.96 7.00
CA GLU A 185 -4.47 -8.22 6.56
C GLU A 185 -5.52 -9.25 6.14
N MET A 186 -6.66 -9.33 6.82
CA MET A 186 -7.80 -10.15 6.38
C MET A 186 -8.25 -9.75 4.98
N ALA A 187 -8.49 -8.45 4.75
CA ALA A 187 -8.95 -7.94 3.46
C ALA A 187 -7.92 -8.18 2.34
N ASN A 188 -6.63 -7.95 2.63
CA ASN A 188 -5.53 -8.24 1.72
C ASN A 188 -5.48 -9.72 1.31
N ASN A 189 -5.67 -10.64 2.26
CA ASN A 189 -5.66 -12.08 2.00
C ASN A 189 -6.86 -12.55 1.18
N LEU A 190 -8.08 -12.12 1.55
CA LEU A 190 -9.29 -12.48 0.81
C LEU A 190 -9.29 -11.90 -0.61
N GLU A 191 -8.83 -10.66 -0.76
CA GLU A 191 -8.71 -10.04 -2.08
C GLU A 191 -7.64 -10.71 -2.93
N SER A 192 -6.51 -11.07 -2.33
CA SER A 192 -5.46 -11.84 -3.01
C SER A 192 -5.99 -13.17 -3.55
N PHE A 193 -6.77 -13.90 -2.74
CA PHE A 193 -7.43 -15.13 -3.17
C PHE A 193 -8.35 -14.89 -4.37
N ARG A 194 -9.19 -13.84 -4.28
CA ARG A 194 -10.17 -13.47 -5.31
C ARG A 194 -9.51 -13.14 -6.65
N ILE A 195 -8.45 -12.33 -6.64
CA ILE A 195 -7.85 -11.82 -7.88
C ILE A 195 -6.77 -12.74 -8.47
N ALA A 196 -6.31 -13.76 -7.72
CA ALA A 196 -5.24 -14.67 -8.14
C ALA A 196 -5.45 -15.28 -9.54
N GLY A 197 -6.68 -15.70 -9.86
CA GLY A 197 -6.99 -16.28 -11.18
C GLY A 197 -6.83 -15.28 -12.33
N ARG A 198 -7.33 -14.05 -12.14
CA ARG A 198 -7.24 -12.97 -13.12
C ARG A 198 -5.79 -12.54 -13.35
N VAL A 199 -5.03 -12.34 -12.27
CA VAL A 199 -3.62 -11.94 -12.35
C VAL A 199 -2.79 -12.98 -13.10
N ARG A 200 -2.98 -14.27 -12.77
CA ARG A 200 -2.26 -15.35 -13.45
C ARG A 200 -2.61 -15.44 -14.94
N LYS A 201 -3.87 -15.21 -15.31
CA LYS A 201 -4.29 -15.17 -16.72
C LYS A 201 -3.54 -14.05 -17.46
N ALA A 202 -3.50 -12.85 -16.88
CA ALA A 202 -2.81 -11.70 -17.47
C ALA A 202 -1.30 -11.94 -17.68
N TRP A 203 -0.62 -12.62 -16.74
CA TRP A 203 0.79 -12.99 -16.92
C TRP A 203 1.00 -13.92 -18.10
N LYS A 204 0.19 -14.97 -18.23
CA LYS A 204 0.28 -15.90 -19.36
C LYS A 204 0.03 -15.23 -20.71
N GLU A 205 -0.81 -14.21 -20.75
CA GLU A 205 -1.05 -13.41 -21.97
C GLU A 205 0.18 -12.56 -22.29
N LYS A 206 0.74 -11.86 -21.30
CA LYS A 206 1.97 -11.07 -21.47
C LYS A 206 3.16 -11.92 -21.94
N ASP A 207 3.35 -13.10 -21.35
CA ASP A 207 4.46 -14.00 -21.71
C ASP A 207 4.32 -14.48 -23.18
N ARG A 208 3.10 -14.78 -23.64
CA ARG A 208 2.83 -15.17 -25.04
C ARG A 208 3.08 -14.06 -26.05
N ASP A 209 2.83 -12.81 -25.66
CA ASP A 209 3.06 -11.65 -26.53
C ASP A 209 4.55 -11.32 -26.67
N GLN A 210 5.39 -11.74 -25.72
CA GLN A 210 6.85 -11.60 -25.79
C GLN A 210 7.53 -12.69 -26.65
N GLU A 211 6.86 -13.81 -26.89
CA GLU A 211 7.36 -14.92 -27.72
C GLU A 211 7.09 -14.74 -29.23
N LYS A 212 6.33 -13.71 -29.63
CA LYS A 212 5.97 -13.41 -31.03
C LYS A 212 6.81 -12.26 -31.58
#